data_AF-A0A2V2F3Z1-F1
#
_entry.id   AF-A0A2V2F3Z1-F1
#
_cell.length_a   1.000
_cell.length_b   1.000
_cell.length_c   1.000
_cell.angle_alpha   90.00
_cell.angle_beta   90.00
_cell.angle_gamma   90.00
#
_symmetry.space_group_name_H-M   'P 1'
#
loop_
_entity.id
_entity.type
_entity.pdbx_description
1 polymer ?
#
loop_
_entity_poly.entity_id
_entity_poly.type
_entity_poly.pdbx_seq_one_letter_code
_entity_poly.pdbx_strand_id
1 'polypeptide(L)' 'MENQKRLIVTKKWTYLLLATIPLGIIKFIYDYTQYFITSKIGFAQFGYETFVSILIILIGIILFVKMNTRSAWMNPDYPD' A
#
# COMPACT_ATOMS: atom_id res chain seq x y z
N MET A 1 -22.78 17.88 15.13
CA MET A 1 -22.85 17.16 13.83
C MET A 1 -21.75 16.12 13.87
N GLU A 2 -22.11 14.86 13.70
CA GLU A 2 -21.18 13.73 13.78
C GLU A 2 -20.08 13.92 12.73
N ASN A 3 -18.83 14.17 13.17
CA ASN A 3 -17.67 14.39 12.30
C ASN A 3 -17.46 13.14 11.45
N GLN A 4 -18.06 13.13 10.27
CA GLN A 4 -17.91 12.02 9.35
C GLN A 4 -16.47 12.03 8.88
N LYS A 5 -15.68 11.14 9.46
CA LYS A 5 -14.34 10.72 9.03
C LYS A 5 -14.45 10.14 7.62
N ARG A 6 -14.68 11.01 6.64
CA ARG A 6 -14.85 10.67 5.23
C ARG A 6 -13.51 10.77 4.55
N LEU A 7 -13.19 9.74 3.78
CA LEU A 7 -12.11 9.77 2.82
C LEU A 7 -12.61 10.57 1.61
N ILE A 8 -12.07 11.78 1.43
CA ILE A 8 -12.40 12.69 0.34
C ILE A 8 -11.13 12.91 -0.47
N VAL A 9 -11.12 12.41 -1.70
CA VAL A 9 -9.97 12.58 -2.59
C VAL A 9 -10.02 13.97 -3.23
N THR A 10 -9.18 14.89 -2.75
CA THR A 10 -9.10 16.26 -3.28
C THR A 10 -8.05 16.40 -4.37
N LYS A 11 -6.94 15.64 -4.30
CA LYS A 11 -5.83 15.68 -5.27
C LYS A 11 -5.81 14.38 -6.08
N LYS A 12 -6.11 14.46 -7.39
CA LYS A 12 -6.16 13.27 -8.28
C LYS A 12 -4.85 12.45 -8.29
N TRP A 13 -3.70 13.08 -8.07
CA TRP A 13 -2.40 12.40 -8.02
C TRP A 13 -2.28 11.37 -6.89
N THR A 14 -3.05 11.49 -5.80
CA THR A 14 -2.99 10.51 -4.71
C THR A 14 -3.48 9.13 -5.13
N TYR A 15 -4.29 9.02 -6.20
CA TYR A 15 -4.67 7.71 -6.75
C TYR A 15 -3.47 6.89 -7.21
N LEU A 16 -2.32 7.51 -7.53
CA LEU A 16 -1.08 6.79 -7.84
C LEU A 16 -0.59 5.96 -6.64
N LEU A 17 -0.93 6.35 -5.41
CA LEU A 17 -0.58 5.57 -4.22
C LEU A 17 -1.34 4.25 -4.16
N LEU A 18 -2.53 4.16 -4.78
CA LEU A 18 -3.26 2.89 -4.89
C LEU A 18 -2.64 1.97 -5.95
N ALA A 19 -1.79 2.48 -6.85
CA ALA A 19 -1.07 1.66 -7.83
C ALA A 19 -0.04 0.73 -7.17
N THR A 20 0.33 0.96 -5.90
CA THR A 20 1.16 0.02 -5.14
C THR A 20 0.49 -1.34 -4.97
N ILE A 21 -0.85 -1.40 -4.93
CA ILE A 21 -1.62 -2.63 -4.80
C ILE A 21 -1.44 -3.54 -6.03
N PRO A 22 -1.78 -3.12 -7.27
CA PRO A 22 -1.58 -3.97 -8.45
C PRO A 22 -0.09 -4.27 -8.69
N LEU A 23 0.82 -3.32 -8.45
CA LEU A 23 2.26 -3.58 -8.57
C LEU A 23 2.75 -4.63 -7.58
N GLY A 24 2.28 -4.57 -6.34
CA GLY A 24 2.62 -5.56 -5.32
C GLY A 24 2.04 -6.95 -5.62
N ILE A 25 0.83 -7.04 -6.20
CA ILE A 25 0.27 -8.31 -6.67
C ILE A 25 1.11 -8.90 -7.81
N ILE A 26 1.50 -8.08 -8.80
CA ILE A 26 2.36 -8.53 -9.91
C ILE A 26 3.70 -9.05 -9.38
N LYS A 27 4.33 -8.31 -8.46
CA LYS A 27 5.59 -8.74 -7.84
C LYS A 27 5.43 -10.04 -7.05
N PHE A 28 4.34 -10.19 -6.30
CA PHE A 28 4.06 -11.42 -5.55
C PHE A 28 3.96 -12.65 -6.47
N ILE A 29 3.27 -12.52 -7.60
CA ILE A 29 3.17 -13.60 -8.61
C ILE A 29 4.55 -13.93 -9.19
N TYR A 30 5.37 -12.90 -9.44
CA TYR A 30 6.74 -13.08 -9.93
C TYR A 30 7.61 -13.84 -8.92
N ASP A 31 7.62 -13.42 -7.66
CA ASP A 31 8.41 -14.05 -6.59
C ASP A 31 7.95 -15.50 -6.36
N TYR A 32 6.63 -15.75 -6.39
CA TYR A 32 6.07 -17.09 -6.33
C TYR A 32 6.56 -17.98 -7.48
N THR A 33 6.57 -17.44 -8.70
CA THR A 33 7.08 -18.13 -9.89
C THR A 33 8.57 -18.43 -9.75
N GLN A 34 9.36 -17.49 -9.23
CA GLN A 34 10.80 -17.70 -9.03
C GLN A 34 11.07 -18.82 -8.02
N TYR A 35 10.32 -18.86 -6.91
CA TYR A 35 10.48 -19.87 -5.86
C TYR A 35 9.95 -21.25 -6.27
N PHE A 36 8.68 -21.36 -6.66
CA PHE A 36 8.02 -22.66 -6.85
C PHE A 36 8.22 -23.27 -8.24
N ILE A 37 8.38 -22.44 -9.28
CA ILE A 37 8.49 -22.95 -10.66
C ILE A 37 9.95 -23.07 -11.07
N THR A 38 10.73 -22.01 -10.85
CA THR A 38 12.12 -21.98 -11.33
C THR A 38 13.15 -22.43 -10.29
N SER A 39 12.75 -22.55 -9.01
CA SER A 39 13.64 -22.87 -7.87
C SER A 39 14.89 -21.98 -7.80
N LYS A 40 14.80 -20.74 -8.30
CA LYS A 40 15.95 -19.81 -8.43
C LYS A 40 16.26 -19.06 -7.15
N ILE A 41 15.32 -19.01 -6.22
CA ILE A 41 15.44 -18.29 -4.95
C ILE A 41 15.18 -19.26 -3.80
N GLY A 42 15.90 -19.09 -2.68
CA GLY A 42 15.68 -19.88 -1.47
C GLY A 42 14.51 -19.37 -0.63
N PHE A 43 14.05 -20.18 0.33
CA PHE A 43 12.90 -19.84 1.20
C PHE A 43 13.08 -18.51 1.94
N ALA A 44 14.27 -18.26 2.51
CA ALA A 44 14.56 -17.02 3.22
C ALA A 44 14.46 -15.78 2.31
N GLN A 45 14.92 -15.91 1.05
CA GLN A 45 14.85 -14.84 0.07
C GLN A 45 13.40 -14.60 -0.38
N PHE A 46 12.63 -15.66 -0.64
CA PHE A 46 11.21 -15.54 -0.95
C PHE A 46 10.42 -14.85 0.17
N GLY A 47 10.68 -15.21 1.43
CA GLY A 47 10.06 -14.58 2.60
C GLY A 47 10.40 -13.09 2.72
N TYR A 48 11.68 -12.73 2.53
CA TYR A 48 12.12 -11.34 2.53
C TYR A 48 11.45 -10.51 1.43
N GLU A 49 11.48 -11.00 0.19
CA GLU A 49 10.89 -10.31 -0.97
C GLU A 49 9.37 -10.14 -0.84
N THR A 50 8.69 -11.15 -0.30
CA THR A 50 7.25 -11.09 0.01
C THR A 50 6.96 -10.04 1.08
N PHE A 51 7.74 -10.04 2.16
CA PHE A 51 7.59 -9.07 3.26
C PHE A 51 7.76 -7.63 2.77
N VAL A 52 8.80 -7.35 1.99
CA VAL A 52 9.05 -6.03 1.40
C VAL A 52 7.89 -5.59 0.51
N SER A 53 7.35 -6.50 -0.30
CA SER A 53 6.21 -6.21 -1.18
C SER A 53 4.96 -5.80 -0.39
N ILE A 54 4.66 -6.53 0.69
CA ILE A 54 3.54 -6.21 1.60
C ILE A 54 3.76 -4.86 2.27
N LEU A 55 4.98 -4.57 2.72
CA LEU A 55 5.32 -3.30 3.36
C LEU A 55 5.07 -2.11 2.42
N ILE A 56 5.48 -2.21 1.15
CA ILE A 56 5.27 -1.16 0.14
C ILE A 56 3.77 -0.92 -0.11
N ILE A 57 2.97 -1.99 -0.22
CA ILE A 57 1.51 -1.89 -0.36
C ILE A 57 0.92 -1.14 0.84
N LEU A 58 1.28 -1.56 2.06
CA LEU A 58 0.78 -0.95 3.30
C LEU A 58 1.14 0.53 3.40
N ILE A 59 2.39 0.90 3.09
CA ILE A 59 2.83 2.31 3.07
C ILE A 59 2.00 3.11 2.07
N GLY A 60 1.79 2.59 0.85
CA GLY A 60 0.98 3.26 -0.17
C GLY A 60 -0.46 3.49 0.30
N ILE A 61 -1.09 2.48 0.90
CA ILE A 61 -2.45 2.59 1.46
C ILE A 61 -2.49 3.60 2.60
N ILE A 62 -1.56 3.54 3.56
CA ILE A 62 -1.50 4.46 4.69
C ILE A 62 -1.35 5.90 4.20
N LEU A 63 -0.42 6.16 3.27
CA LEU A 63 -0.24 7.49 2.70
C LEU A 63 -1.48 7.96 1.94
N PHE A 64 -2.13 7.08 1.18
CA PHE A 64 -3.37 7.41 0.49
C PHE A 64 -4.46 7.82 1.49
N VAL A 65 -4.68 7.03 2.53
CA VAL A 65 -5.67 7.33 3.57
C VAL A 65 -5.29 8.63 4.28
N LYS A 66 -4.03 8.79 4.67
CA LYS A 66 -3.53 9.99 5.37
C LYS A 66 -3.80 11.27 4.60
N MET A 67 -3.48 11.27 3.30
CA MET A 67 -3.63 12.44 2.44
C MET A 67 -5.09 12.76 2.08
N ASN A 68 -5.99 11.78 2.17
CA ASN A 68 -7.38 11.93 1.74
C ASN A 68 -8.40 11.84 2.88
N THR A 69 -7.98 11.64 4.12
CA THR A 69 -8.88 11.63 5.28
C THR A 69 -8.89 12.99 5.97
N ARG A 70 -10.08 13.52 6.24
CA ARG A 70 -10.29 14.73 7.08
C ARG A 70 -10.51 14.35 8.54
N SER A 71 -9.57 13.62 9.12
CA SER A 71 -9.58 13.27 10.53
C SER A 71 -8.35 13.90 11.13
N ALA A 72 -8.47 14.76 12.14
CA ALA A 72 -7.32 15.42 12.77
C ALA A 72 -6.21 14.43 13.21
N TRP A 73 -6.59 13.20 13.59
CA TRP A 73 -5.64 12.12 13.92
C TRP A 73 -4.85 11.58 12.71
N MET A 74 -5.46 11.51 11.53
CA MET A 74 -4.79 11.05 10.31
C MET A 74 -4.16 12.20 9.53
N ASN A 75 -4.75 13.38 9.56
CA ASN A 75 -4.32 14.53 8.80
C ASN A 75 -4.39 15.81 9.66
N PRO A 76 -3.27 16.23 10.29
CA PRO A 76 -3.25 17.37 11.20
C PRO A 76 -3.52 18.71 10.50
N ASP A 77 -3.42 18.76 9.17
CA ASP A 77 -3.75 19.95 8.37
C ASP A 77 -5.27 20.21 8.28
N TYR A 78 -6.09 19.24 8.70
CA TYR A 78 -7.54 19.39 8.84
C TYR A 78 -7.95 19.09 10.28
N PRO A 79 -7.83 20.09 11.19
CA PRO A 79 -8.45 19.99 12.49
C PRO A 79 -9.97 20.05 12.26
N ASP A 80 -10.68 19.12 12.89
CA ASP A 80 -12.14 18.96 12.83
C ASP A 80 -12.95 20.28 12.77
#